data_AF-A0A7L7VZJ6-F1
#
_entry.id   AF-A0A7L7VZJ6-F1
#
_cell.length_a   1.000
_cell.length_b   1.000
_cell.length_c   1.000
_cell.angle_alpha   90.00
_cell.angle_beta   90.00
_cell.angle_gamma   90.00
#
_symmetry.space_group_name_H-M   'P 1'
#
loop_
_entity.id
_entity.type
_entity.pdbx_description
1 polymer ?
#
loop_
_entity_poly.entity_id
_entity_poly.type
_entity_poly.pdbx_seq_one_letter_code
_entity_poly.pdbx_strand_id
1 'polypeptide(L)'
;MSALRDEARAPNTAPERLTELAHLEGDRGDIDSDAGWCREYVAANINTPLATLQELAADMNDCMARRNAAKNPMLDKATLWLMIEDRDDLTADAARERLGLAPKPRLNAIARAVHIPVVDPKTGRIIR
;
A
#
# COMPACT_ATOMS: atom_id res chain seq x y z
N MET A 1 -4.83 10.04 -19.92
CA MET A 1 -5.53 9.43 -18.76
C MET A 1 -6.83 8.90 -19.31
N SER A 2 -7.16 7.64 -19.05
CA SER A 2 -8.42 7.06 -19.53
C SER A 2 -9.59 7.48 -18.64
N ALA A 3 -10.80 7.44 -19.20
CA ALA A 3 -12.03 7.77 -18.48
C ALA A 3 -12.19 6.95 -17.18
N LEU A 4 -11.75 5.68 -17.19
CA LEU A 4 -11.82 4.78 -16.04
C LEU A 4 -10.99 5.28 -14.84
N ARG A 5 -9.80 5.86 -15.09
CA ARG A 5 -8.94 6.41 -14.04
C ARG A 5 -9.55 7.66 -13.41
N ASP A 6 -10.19 8.49 -14.23
CA ASP A 6 -10.87 9.69 -13.76
C ASP A 6 -12.13 9.33 -12.94
N GLU A 7 -12.88 8.29 -13.36
CA GLU A 7 -13.98 7.72 -12.57
C GLU A 7 -13.50 7.19 -11.22
N ALA A 8 -12.39 6.44 -11.18
CA ALA A 8 -11.85 5.88 -9.93
C ALA A 8 -11.44 6.99 -8.94
N ARG A 9 -10.89 8.09 -9.44
CA ARG A 9 -10.46 9.24 -8.62
C ARG A 9 -11.63 10.15 -8.22
N ALA A 10 -12.74 10.11 -8.94
CA ALA A 10 -13.81 11.07 -8.73
C ALA A 10 -14.51 10.87 -7.37
N PRO A 11 -14.69 11.94 -6.58
CA PRO A 11 -15.25 11.86 -5.23
C PRO A 11 -16.78 11.66 -5.21
N ASN A 12 -17.42 11.59 -6.38
CA ASN A 12 -18.86 11.37 -6.53
C ASN A 12 -19.18 9.99 -7.16
N THR A 13 -18.17 9.15 -7.39
CA THR A 13 -18.37 7.81 -7.95
C THR A 13 -19.09 6.93 -6.93
N ALA A 14 -20.09 6.19 -7.42
CA ALA A 14 -20.87 5.27 -6.61
C ALA A 14 -19.98 4.12 -6.07
N PRO A 15 -20.23 3.63 -4.84
CA PRO A 15 -19.41 2.59 -4.25
C PRO A 15 -19.42 1.29 -5.07
N GLU A 16 -20.55 0.93 -5.68
CA GLU A 16 -20.66 -0.24 -6.56
C GLU A 16 -19.74 -0.11 -7.77
N ARG A 17 -19.68 1.10 -8.35
CA ARG A 17 -18.82 1.39 -9.49
C ARG A 17 -17.33 1.33 -9.10
N LEU A 18 -16.99 1.78 -7.90
CA LEU A 18 -15.63 1.65 -7.37
C LEU A 18 -15.23 0.18 -7.19
N THR A 19 -16.16 -0.68 -6.74
CA THR A 19 -15.93 -2.13 -6.65
C THR A 19 -15.70 -2.75 -8.03
N GLU A 20 -16.47 -2.36 -9.05
CA GLU A 20 -16.23 -2.82 -10.43
C GLU A 20 -14.84 -2.40 -10.94
N LEU A 21 -14.45 -1.14 -10.70
CA LEU A 21 -13.16 -0.60 -11.12
C LEU A 21 -11.97 -1.29 -10.42
N ALA A 22 -12.15 -1.73 -9.17
CA ALA A 22 -11.14 -2.50 -8.44
C ALA A 22 -10.93 -3.90 -9.03
N HIS A 23 -11.98 -4.50 -9.58
CA HIS A 23 -11.96 -5.86 -10.15
C HIS A 23 -11.64 -5.91 -11.65
N LEU A 24 -11.23 -4.79 -12.24
CA LEU A 24 -10.81 -4.78 -13.64
C LEU A 24 -9.65 -5.77 -13.86
N GLU A 25 -9.80 -6.59 -14.90
CA GLU A 25 -8.76 -7.49 -15.37
C GLU A 25 -7.60 -6.67 -15.94
N GLY A 26 -6.39 -7.08 -15.56
CA GLY A 26 -5.17 -6.44 -16.02
C GLY A 26 -4.09 -6.43 -14.93
N ASP A 27 -2.84 -6.45 -15.38
CA ASP A 27 -1.67 -6.28 -14.52
C ASP A 27 -1.27 -4.80 -14.51
N ARG A 28 -0.75 -4.32 -13.39
CA ARG A 28 -0.11 -2.99 -13.29
C ARG A 28 1.10 -2.88 -14.22
N GLY A 29 1.74 -4.01 -14.54
CA GLY A 29 2.91 -4.07 -15.42
C GLY A 29 2.63 -3.68 -16.88
N ASP A 30 1.38 -3.78 -17.33
CA ASP A 30 0.99 -3.36 -18.66
C ASP A 30 0.77 -1.85 -18.70
N ILE A 31 1.54 -1.15 -19.54
CA ILE A 31 1.49 0.32 -19.66
C ILE A 31 0.10 0.85 -20.07
N ASP A 32 -0.64 0.01 -20.80
CA ASP A 32 -1.99 0.28 -21.30
C ASP A 32 -3.09 -0.28 -20.40
N SER A 33 -2.73 -1.02 -19.34
CA SER A 33 -3.69 -1.58 -18.40
C SER A 33 -4.15 -0.52 -17.43
N ASP A 34 -5.40 -0.12 -17.57
CA ASP A 34 -6.05 0.79 -16.63
C ASP A 34 -6.31 0.14 -15.27
N ALA A 35 -6.26 -1.19 -15.16
CA ALA A 35 -6.61 -1.92 -13.96
C ALA A 35 -5.74 -1.53 -12.75
N GLY A 36 -4.41 -1.51 -12.89
CA GLY A 36 -3.52 -1.16 -11.78
C GLY A 36 -3.69 0.29 -11.31
N TRP A 37 -3.87 1.21 -12.25
CA TRP A 37 -4.11 2.63 -11.92
C TRP A 37 -5.48 2.83 -11.27
N CYS A 38 -6.52 2.15 -11.75
CA CYS A 38 -7.85 2.19 -11.18
C CYS A 38 -7.85 1.67 -9.74
N ARG A 39 -7.21 0.52 -9.44
CA ARG A 39 -7.10 0.00 -8.07
C ARG A 39 -6.43 0.98 -7.12
N GLU A 40 -5.37 1.66 -7.57
CA GLU A 40 -4.67 2.68 -6.79
C GLU A 40 -5.59 3.87 -6.45
N TYR A 41 -6.36 4.36 -7.41
CA TYR A 41 -7.28 5.48 -7.20
C TYR A 41 -8.51 5.08 -6.39
N VAL A 42 -9.07 3.89 -6.62
CA VAL A 42 -10.15 3.32 -5.80
C VAL A 42 -9.69 3.19 -4.35
N ALA A 43 -8.50 2.65 -4.09
CA ALA A 43 -7.96 2.54 -2.74
C ALA A 43 -7.79 3.91 -2.05
N ALA A 44 -7.50 4.97 -2.80
CA ALA A 44 -7.37 6.34 -2.28
C ALA A 44 -8.71 7.07 -2.10
N ASN A 45 -9.80 6.56 -2.67
CA ASN A 45 -11.09 7.23 -2.67
C ASN A 45 -11.83 7.02 -1.34
N ILE A 46 -12.35 8.10 -0.74
CA ILE A 46 -13.05 8.08 0.55
C ILE A 46 -14.42 7.39 0.44
N ASN A 47 -15.01 7.31 -0.76
CA ASN A 47 -16.29 6.61 -0.95
C ASN A 47 -16.13 5.12 -1.21
N THR A 48 -14.90 4.60 -1.21
CA THR A 48 -14.69 3.16 -1.43
C THR A 48 -15.25 2.37 -0.27
N PRO A 49 -16.09 1.36 -0.55
CA PRO A 49 -16.68 0.55 0.50
C PRO A 49 -15.61 -0.22 1.26
N LEU A 50 -15.85 -0.42 2.56
CA LEU A 50 -14.90 -1.08 3.45
C LEU A 50 -14.49 -2.47 2.94
N ALA A 51 -15.44 -3.26 2.44
CA ALA A 51 -15.17 -4.60 1.91
C ALA A 51 -14.14 -4.57 0.77
N THR A 52 -14.30 -3.65 -0.19
CA THR A 52 -13.36 -3.49 -1.30
C THR A 52 -12.02 -2.94 -0.83
N LEU A 53 -11.98 -2.05 0.16
CA LEU A 53 -10.71 -1.61 0.76
C LEU A 53 -9.96 -2.76 1.45
N GLN A 54 -10.68 -3.67 2.12
CA GLN A 54 -10.08 -4.85 2.75
C GLN A 54 -9.51 -5.82 1.70
N GLU A 55 -10.22 -6.02 0.60
CA GLU A 55 -9.73 -6.81 -0.53
C GLU A 55 -8.46 -6.19 -1.14
N LEU A 56 -8.47 -4.89 -1.42
CA LEU A 56 -7.31 -4.17 -1.97
C LEU A 56 -6.13 -4.14 -0.99
N ALA A 57 -6.39 -4.11 0.33
CA ALA A 57 -5.36 -4.22 1.36
C ALA A 57 -4.74 -5.62 1.44
N ALA A 58 -5.50 -6.66 1.08
CA ALA A 58 -5.03 -8.05 1.02
C ALA A 58 -4.39 -8.41 -0.34
N ASP A 59 -4.56 -7.59 -1.39
CA ASP A 59 -4.02 -7.83 -2.72
C ASP A 59 -2.48 -7.72 -2.71
N MET A 60 -1.80 -8.87 -2.80
CA MET A 60 -0.35 -8.93 -2.82
C MET A 60 0.28 -8.43 -4.13
N ASN A 61 -0.50 -8.34 -5.21
CA ASN A 61 -0.01 -8.00 -6.54
C ASN A 61 0.24 -6.50 -6.72
N ASP A 62 -0.53 -5.64 -6.04
CA ASP A 62 -0.41 -4.19 -6.18
C ASP A 62 -0.01 -3.49 -4.86
N CYS A 63 1.27 -3.12 -4.77
CA CYS A 63 1.79 -2.42 -3.60
C CYS A 63 1.28 -0.98 -3.44
N MET A 64 0.95 -0.25 -4.52
CA MET A 64 0.42 1.11 -4.34
C MET A 64 -1.05 1.08 -3.94
N ALA A 65 -1.83 0.12 -4.44
CA ALA A 65 -3.19 -0.08 -3.98
C ALA A 65 -3.22 -0.37 -2.46
N ARG A 66 -2.40 -1.30 -1.97
CA ARG A 66 -2.26 -1.56 -0.52
C ARG A 66 -1.84 -0.31 0.25
N ARG A 67 -0.83 0.41 -0.23
CA ARG A 67 -0.35 1.64 0.41
C ARG A 67 -1.44 2.71 0.53
N ASN A 68 -2.23 2.91 -0.52
CA ASN A 68 -3.34 3.86 -0.49
C ASN A 68 -4.48 3.38 0.41
N ALA A 69 -4.78 2.09 0.42
CA ALA A 69 -5.76 1.51 1.33
C ALA A 69 -5.37 1.73 2.80
N ALA A 70 -4.09 1.52 3.16
CA ALA A 70 -3.58 1.78 4.50
C ALA A 70 -3.78 3.24 4.94
N LYS A 71 -3.53 4.18 4.01
CA LYS A 71 -3.71 5.62 4.24
C LYS A 71 -5.16 6.07 4.26
N ASN A 72 -6.07 5.29 3.68
CA ASN A 72 -7.46 5.68 3.51
C ASN A 72 -8.20 5.67 4.86
N PRO A 73 -8.72 6.81 5.36
CA PRO A 73 -9.35 6.92 6.67
C PRO A 73 -10.58 6.01 6.87
N MET A 74 -11.14 5.45 5.80
CA MET A 74 -12.28 4.53 5.87
C MET A 74 -11.89 3.08 6.18
N LEU A 75 -10.64 2.69 5.94
CA LEU A 75 -10.18 1.34 6.26
C LEU A 75 -10.22 1.12 7.78
N ASP A 76 -10.69 -0.04 8.22
CA ASP A 76 -10.85 -0.34 9.62
C ASP A 76 -9.51 -0.58 10.33
N LYS A 77 -9.48 -0.32 11.64
CA LYS A 77 -8.27 -0.53 12.44
C LYS A 77 -7.83 -1.99 12.50
N ALA A 78 -8.75 -2.96 12.40
CA ALA A 78 -8.39 -4.37 12.48
C ALA A 78 -7.58 -4.80 11.25
N THR A 79 -7.97 -4.36 10.06
CA THR A 79 -7.18 -4.57 8.83
C THR A 79 -5.84 -3.83 8.90
N LEU A 80 -5.80 -2.59 9.39
CA LEU A 80 -4.52 -1.88 9.58
C LEU A 80 -3.55 -2.65 10.48
N TRP A 81 -4.04 -3.31 11.53
CA TRP A 81 -3.21 -4.15 12.39
C TRP A 81 -2.57 -5.32 11.65
N LEU A 82 -3.24 -5.87 10.63
CA LEU A 82 -2.66 -6.92 9.77
C LEU A 82 -1.57 -6.36 8.84
N MET A 83 -1.69 -5.08 8.44
CA MET A 83 -0.76 -4.43 7.51
C MET A 83 0.53 -3.93 8.17
N ILE A 84 0.63 -3.86 9.50
CA ILE A 84 1.84 -3.33 10.18
C ILE A 84 3.11 -4.15 9.93
N GLU A 85 2.95 -5.41 9.53
CA GLU A 85 4.04 -6.32 9.15
C GLU A 85 4.05 -6.60 7.63
N ASP A 86 3.38 -5.77 6.81
CA ASP A 86 3.39 -5.91 5.35
C ASP A 86 4.82 -6.04 4.83
N ARG A 87 4.98 -6.85 3.77
CA ARG A 87 6.26 -7.06 3.09
C ARG A 87 6.87 -5.77 2.58
N ASP A 88 6.03 -4.84 2.14
CA ASP A 88 6.43 -3.51 1.73
C ASP A 88 6.54 -2.59 2.95
N ASP A 89 7.77 -2.13 3.23
CA ASP A 89 8.07 -1.24 4.35
C ASP A 89 7.24 0.05 4.31
N LEU A 90 6.94 0.59 3.12
CA LEU A 90 6.18 1.84 2.99
C LEU A 90 4.69 1.64 3.34
N THR A 91 4.14 0.49 2.98
CA THR A 91 2.77 0.09 3.33
C THR A 91 2.66 -0.18 4.82
N ALA A 92 3.63 -0.90 5.39
CA ALA A 92 3.70 -1.13 6.83
C ALA A 92 3.85 0.17 7.63
N ASP A 93 4.74 1.07 7.20
CA ASP A 93 4.92 2.38 7.83
C ASP A 93 3.64 3.22 7.76
N ALA A 94 2.92 3.22 6.63
CA ALA A 94 1.65 3.93 6.50
C ALA A 94 0.57 3.40 7.47
N ALA A 95 0.48 2.07 7.63
CA ALA A 95 -0.44 1.47 8.58
C ALA A 95 -0.05 1.82 10.03
N ARG A 96 1.24 1.75 10.35
CA ARG A 96 1.78 2.07 11.67
C ARG A 96 1.60 3.54 12.03
N GLU A 97 1.87 4.46 11.10
CA GLU A 97 1.65 5.89 11.25
C GLU A 97 0.19 6.19 11.61
N ARG A 98 -0.76 5.58 10.89
CA ARG A 98 -2.19 5.76 11.15
C ARG A 98 -2.65 5.17 12.49
N LEU A 99 -1.98 4.13 12.96
CA LEU A 99 -2.19 3.57 14.30
C LEU A 99 -1.43 4.34 15.40
N GLY A 100 -0.61 5.35 15.05
CA GLY A 100 0.23 6.08 15.99
C GLY A 100 1.43 5.28 16.52
N LEU A 101 1.83 4.24 15.81
CA LEU A 101 2.97 3.38 16.14
C LEU A 101 4.27 3.94 15.55
N ALA A 102 5.39 3.60 16.18
CA ALA A 102 6.71 3.84 15.59
C ALA A 102 6.85 3.10 14.24
N PRO A 103 7.62 3.62 13.26
CA PRO A 103 7.82 2.98 11.96
C PRO A 103 8.39 1.56 12.11
N LYS A 104 8.22 0.72 11.09
CA LYS A 104 8.65 -0.67 11.11
C LYS A 104 10.16 -0.73 11.39
N PRO A 105 10.62 -1.51 12.40
CA PRO A 105 12.03 -1.59 12.73
C PRO A 105 12.79 -2.27 11.59
N ARG A 106 13.51 -1.49 10.78
CA ARG A 106 14.40 -2.01 9.74
C ARG A 106 15.67 -2.51 10.41
N LEU A 107 16.14 -3.72 10.06
CA LEU A 107 17.42 -4.26 10.55
C LEU A 107 18.58 -3.25 10.37
N ASN A 108 18.56 -2.50 9.26
CA ASN A 108 19.59 -1.49 8.95
C ASN A 108 19.34 -0.11 9.60
N ALA A 109 18.15 0.17 10.14
CA ALA A 109 17.88 1.43 10.83
C ALA A 109 18.46 1.43 12.25
N ILE A 110 18.42 0.29 12.94
CA ILE A 110 19.07 0.13 14.25
C ILE A 110 20.60 0.19 14.10
N ALA A 111 21.15 -0.41 13.04
CA ALA A 111 22.59 -0.36 12.74
C ALA A 111 23.10 1.00 12.20
N ARG A 112 22.21 1.90 11.75
CA ARG A 112 22.57 3.30 11.44
C ARG A 112 22.40 4.23 12.63
N ALA A 113 21.41 3.96 13.50
CA ALA A 113 21.13 4.76 14.68
C ALA A 113 22.14 4.49 15.82
N VAL A 114 22.59 3.25 15.94
CA VAL A 114 23.75 2.87 16.74
C VAL A 114 24.90 2.73 15.75
N HIS A 115 26.05 3.35 15.97
CA HIS A 115 27.21 3.36 15.07
C HIS A 115 27.88 1.97 14.94
N ILE A 116 27.10 0.92 14.70
CA ILE A 116 27.54 -0.46 14.60
C ILE A 116 27.99 -0.65 13.15
N PRO A 117 29.29 -0.88 12.91
CA PRO A 117 29.77 -1.12 11.57
C PRO A 117 29.07 -2.35 10.97
N VAL A 118 28.42 -2.18 9.83
CA VAL A 118 27.82 -3.30 9.08
C VAL A 118 28.95 -4.11 8.48
N VAL A 119 29.10 -5.37 8.89
CA VAL A 119 30.15 -6.28 8.40
C VAL A 119 29.59 -7.17 7.30
N ASP A 120 30.24 -7.21 6.15
CA ASP A 120 29.92 -8.13 5.06
C ASP A 120 30.12 -9.59 5.54
N PRO A 121 29.09 -10.46 5.52
CA PRO A 121 29.18 -11.84 6.01
C PRO A 121 30.15 -12.72 5.21
N LYS A 122 30.45 -12.37 3.96
CA LYS A 122 31.33 -13.18 3.08
C LYS A 122 32.79 -12.77 3.18
N THR A 123 33.04 -11.49 3.43
CA THR A 123 34.40 -10.93 3.38
C THR A 123 34.91 -10.46 4.74
N GLY A 124 34.04 -10.36 5.75
CA GLY A 124 34.38 -9.84 7.09
C GLY A 124 34.75 -8.35 7.08
N ARG A 125 34.54 -7.64 5.97
CA ARG A 125 34.89 -6.23 5.84
C ARG A 125 33.76 -5.34 6.31
N ILE A 126 34.12 -4.26 7.00
CA ILE A 126 33.19 -3.20 7.37
C ILE A 126 32.78 -2.46 6.11
N ILE A 127 31.48 -2.48 5.82
CA ILE A 127 30.84 -1.69 4.76
C ILE A 127 30.69 -0.28 5.33
N ARG A 128 31.41 0.67 4.71
CA ARG A 128 31.51 2.07 5.16
C ARG A 128 30.44 2.94 4.50
#